data_AF-A0AA37M678-F1
#
_entry.id   AF-A0AA37M678-F1
#
_cell.length_a   1.000
_cell.length_b   1.000
_cell.length_c   1.000
_cell.angle_alpha   90.00
_cell.angle_beta   90.00
_cell.angle_gamma   90.00
#
_symmetry.space_group_name_H-M   'P 1'
#
loop_
_entity.id
_entity.type
_entity.pdbx_description
1 polymer ?
#
loop_
_entity_poly.entity_id
_entity_poly.type
_entity_poly.pdbx_seq_one_letter_code
_entity_poly.pdbx_strand_id
1 'polypeptide(L)'
;MTGENSMSRDAILSQYRPIRRAIQTVLAQALDACKKPDLDRAAKHLGLVDDALLEDDTVFEMLCDVALFEPNQRGRRVFDSFLHDRLAALDSTEHDVARRMGDAFASIFRVAERHAQAGLWLEDLMAAGRRLWLVDEGLEASASEGLVIGMRLFEAGPFHAGFGIIVEPRDDLVAFCTGAAARGDRLPIRHSLAAALYADDIQARSLTVVEVMDIPEAVVEALMREAGVPQGAPVARPRRGRRRPK
;
A
#
# COMPACT_ATOMS: atom_id res chain seq x y z
N MET A 1 -14.27 10.46 -40.34
CA MET A 1 -14.44 11.14 -39.03
C MET A 1 -14.52 10.02 -38.02
N THR A 2 -13.50 9.72 -37.22
CA THR A 2 -12.91 10.57 -36.17
C THR A 2 -11.41 10.30 -36.05
N GLY A 3 -10.60 11.36 -36.15
CA GLY A 3 -9.21 11.30 -35.72
C GLY A 3 -9.18 11.37 -34.20
N GLU A 4 -9.15 10.23 -33.53
CA GLU A 4 -8.70 10.17 -32.15
C GLU A 4 -7.19 10.45 -32.18
N ASN A 5 -6.81 11.69 -31.86
CA ASN A 5 -5.45 12.03 -31.49
C ASN A 5 -5.14 11.32 -30.16
N SER A 6 -4.91 10.01 -30.22
CA SER A 6 -4.37 9.23 -29.12
C SER A 6 -2.99 9.79 -28.79
N MET A 7 -2.83 10.40 -27.61
CA MET A 7 -1.52 10.84 -27.12
C MET A 7 -0.51 9.70 -27.18
N SER A 8 0.70 9.96 -27.67
CA SER A 8 1.75 8.94 -27.72
C SER A 8 2.20 8.57 -26.30
N ARG A 9 2.83 7.39 -26.16
CA ARG A 9 3.47 6.96 -24.91
C ARG A 9 4.38 8.05 -24.34
N ASP A 10 5.24 8.62 -25.18
CA ASP A 10 6.19 9.66 -24.76
C ASP A 10 5.49 10.94 -24.28
N ALA A 11 4.38 11.32 -24.90
CA ALA A 11 3.59 12.46 -24.46
C ALA A 11 2.96 12.22 -23.08
N ILE A 12 2.46 11.02 -22.83
CA ILE A 12 1.89 10.64 -21.52
C ILE A 12 2.98 10.62 -20.45
N LEU A 13 4.12 9.96 -20.72
CA LEU A 13 5.21 9.89 -19.75
C LEU A 13 5.85 11.26 -19.48
N SER A 14 5.87 12.16 -20.47
CA SER A 14 6.33 13.54 -20.30
C SER A 14 5.40 14.35 -19.39
N GLN A 15 4.11 14.01 -19.33
CA GLN A 15 3.16 14.60 -18.37
C GLN A 15 3.28 13.93 -16.99
N TYR A 16 3.41 12.60 -16.94
CA TYR A 16 3.46 11.84 -15.69
C TYR A 16 4.70 12.11 -14.85
N ARG A 17 5.90 12.14 -15.45
CA ARG A 17 7.16 12.24 -14.67
C ARG A 17 7.27 13.51 -13.82
N PRO A 18 6.91 14.72 -14.31
CA PRO A 18 6.81 15.90 -13.46
C PRO A 18 5.82 15.74 -12.32
N ILE A 19 4.65 15.12 -12.56
CA ILE A 19 3.66 14.83 -11.51
C ILE A 19 4.25 13.89 -10.45
N ARG A 20 4.95 12.83 -10.86
CA ARG A 20 5.59 11.90 -9.91
C ARG A 20 6.61 12.60 -9.01
N ARG A 21 7.41 13.52 -9.57
CA ARG A 21 8.36 14.34 -8.78
C ARG A 21 7.62 15.27 -7.82
N ALA A 22 6.57 15.94 -8.29
CA ALA A 22 5.76 16.83 -7.46
C ALA A 22 5.08 16.08 -6.30
N ILE A 23 4.59 14.84 -6.50
CA ILE A 23 4.06 13.99 -5.42
C ILE A 23 5.12 13.81 -4.33
N GLN A 24 6.35 13.43 -4.70
CA GLN A 24 7.44 13.21 -3.74
C GLN A 24 7.78 14.47 -2.97
N THR A 25 7.90 15.62 -3.65
CA THR A 25 8.17 16.91 -3.01
C THR A 25 7.04 17.33 -2.07
N VAL A 26 5.79 17.19 -2.50
CA VAL A 26 4.61 17.54 -1.70
C VAL A 26 4.51 16.66 -0.45
N LEU A 27 4.72 15.35 -0.58
CA LEU A 27 4.70 14.45 0.58
C LEU A 27 5.82 14.80 1.58
N ALA A 28 7.03 15.05 1.10
CA ALA A 28 8.14 15.47 1.97
C ALA A 28 7.82 16.76 2.75
N GLN A 29 7.26 17.77 2.08
CA GLN A 29 6.86 19.03 2.74
C GLN A 29 5.65 18.86 3.66
N ALA A 30 4.70 18.00 3.32
CA ALA A 30 3.54 17.73 4.14
C ALA A 30 3.90 17.04 5.45
N LEU A 31 4.95 16.22 5.46
CA LEU A 31 5.45 15.58 6.68
C LEU A 31 5.97 16.59 7.71
N ASP A 32 6.48 17.75 7.28
CA ASP A 32 6.85 18.84 8.21
C ASP A 32 5.63 19.44 8.95
N ALA A 33 4.41 19.14 8.51
CA ALA A 33 3.18 19.51 9.21
C ALA A 33 2.72 18.43 10.21
N CYS A 34 3.21 17.20 10.10
CA CYS A 34 2.91 16.13 11.05
C CYS A 34 3.56 16.42 12.40
N LYS A 35 2.77 16.30 13.47
CA LYS A 35 3.28 16.34 14.84
C LYS A 35 3.44 14.92 15.35
N LYS A 36 4.27 14.74 16.39
CA LYS A 36 4.44 13.43 17.04
C LYS A 36 3.11 12.70 17.35
N PRO A 37 2.05 13.36 17.88
CA PRO A 37 0.77 12.69 18.09
C PRO A 37 0.07 12.16 16.82
N ASP A 38 0.33 12.76 15.66
CA ASP A 38 -0.22 12.29 14.38
C ASP A 38 0.44 10.99 13.94
N LEU A 39 1.77 10.90 14.11
CA LEU A 39 2.57 9.70 13.86
C LEU A 39 2.27 8.60 14.88
N ASP A 40 2.20 8.92 16.18
CA ASP A 40 1.89 7.95 17.23
C ASP A 40 0.49 7.32 17.01
N ARG A 41 -0.48 8.11 16.54
CA ARG A 41 -1.81 7.62 16.15
C ARG A 41 -1.72 6.66 14.97
N ALA A 42 -1.00 7.05 13.92
CA ALA A 42 -0.84 6.23 12.72
C ALA A 42 -0.15 4.90 13.06
N ALA A 43 0.92 4.93 13.87
CA ALA A 43 1.61 3.74 14.36
C ALA A 43 0.66 2.79 15.09
N LYS A 44 -0.20 3.34 15.97
CA LYS A 44 -1.24 2.55 16.64
C LYS A 44 -2.25 1.93 15.67
N HIS A 45 -2.64 2.64 14.61
CA HIS A 45 -3.57 2.12 13.60
C HIS A 45 -2.94 0.99 12.77
N LEU A 46 -1.62 1.04 12.58
CA LEU A 46 -0.84 0.05 11.85
C LEU A 46 -0.37 -1.13 12.73
N GLY A 47 -0.62 -1.07 14.04
CA GLY A 47 -0.15 -2.10 14.97
C GLY A 47 1.37 -2.14 15.13
N LEU A 48 2.05 -1.02 14.87
CA LEU A 48 3.50 -0.92 15.07
C LEU A 48 3.82 -0.99 16.57
N VAL A 49 4.52 -2.05 16.95
CA VAL A 49 4.92 -2.34 18.34
C VAL A 49 6.44 -2.36 18.52
N ASP A 50 7.20 -2.37 17.42
CA ASP A 50 8.65 -2.46 17.38
C ASP A 50 9.22 -1.28 16.57
N ASP A 51 10.12 -0.52 17.18
CA ASP A 51 10.79 0.61 16.54
C ASP A 51 11.73 0.14 15.41
N ALA A 52 12.20 -1.11 15.42
CA ALA A 52 13.03 -1.67 14.35
C ALA A 52 12.27 -1.75 13.01
N LEU A 53 10.95 -1.91 13.03
CA LEU A 53 10.14 -1.89 11.81
C LEU A 53 10.15 -0.51 11.12
N LEU A 54 10.46 0.56 11.85
CA LEU A 54 10.58 1.90 11.28
C LEU A 54 11.90 2.11 10.52
N GLU A 55 12.84 1.15 10.58
CA GLU A 55 14.03 1.13 9.73
C GLU A 55 13.73 0.65 8.30
N ASP A 56 12.57 0.00 8.05
CA ASP A 56 12.09 -0.30 6.70
C ASP A 56 11.42 0.96 6.11
N ASP A 57 12.05 1.54 5.09
CA ASP A 57 11.55 2.72 4.37
C ASP A 57 10.09 2.54 3.91
N THR A 58 9.69 1.34 3.49
CA THR A 58 8.31 1.07 3.05
C THR A 58 7.32 1.19 4.21
N VAL A 59 7.69 0.66 5.38
CA VAL A 59 6.85 0.73 6.59
C VAL A 59 6.75 2.17 7.06
N PHE A 60 7.85 2.92 6.99
CA PHE A 60 7.86 4.35 7.28
C PHE A 60 6.97 5.14 6.30
N GLU A 61 7.00 4.84 5.01
CA GLU A 61 6.10 5.45 4.01
C GLU A 61 4.62 5.15 4.31
N MET A 62 4.27 3.91 4.69
CA MET A 62 2.92 3.54 5.11
C MET A 62 2.46 4.31 6.35
N LEU A 63 3.34 4.46 7.34
CA LEU A 63 3.08 5.26 8.54
C LEU A 63 2.78 6.72 8.17
N CYS A 64 3.63 7.30 7.32
CA CYS A 64 3.50 8.66 6.80
C CYS A 64 2.17 8.86 6.06
N ASP A 65 1.77 7.94 5.18
CA ASP A 65 0.49 8.01 4.46
C ASP A 65 -0.71 8.02 5.43
N VAL A 66 -0.73 7.11 6.42
CA VAL A 66 -1.81 7.07 7.41
C VAL A 66 -1.82 8.32 8.30
N ALA A 67 -0.65 8.86 8.65
CA ALA A 67 -0.56 10.07 9.44
C ALA A 67 -1.13 11.28 8.68
N LEU A 68 -0.83 11.39 7.39
CA LEU A 68 -1.22 12.51 6.54
C LEU A 68 -2.68 12.46 6.09
N PHE A 69 -3.11 11.33 5.53
CA PHE A 69 -4.35 11.23 4.75
C PHE A 69 -5.52 10.59 5.48
N GLU A 70 -5.28 9.88 6.60
CA GLU A 70 -6.37 9.28 7.35
C GLU A 70 -6.91 10.24 8.41
N PRO A 71 -8.25 10.37 8.52
CA PRO A 71 -8.86 11.28 9.47
C PRO A 71 -8.49 10.90 10.91
N ASN A 72 -8.19 11.92 11.72
CA ASN A 72 -8.08 11.74 13.16
C ASN A 72 -9.46 11.57 13.82
N GLN A 73 -9.50 11.44 15.14
CA GLN A 73 -10.74 11.26 15.92
C GLN A 73 -11.76 12.41 15.76
N ARG A 74 -11.34 13.56 15.23
CA ARG A 74 -12.20 14.72 14.93
C ARG A 74 -12.57 14.81 13.45
N GLY A 75 -12.27 13.79 12.65
CA GLY A 75 -12.54 13.76 11.21
C GLY A 75 -11.61 14.61 10.36
N ARG A 76 -10.51 15.15 10.92
CA ARG A 76 -9.60 16.04 10.20
C ARG A 76 -8.35 15.28 9.75
N ARG A 77 -7.88 15.57 8.52
CA ARG A 77 -6.60 15.07 8.01
C ARG A 77 -5.50 16.11 8.23
N VAL A 78 -4.27 15.66 8.46
CA VAL A 78 -3.11 16.56 8.54
C VAL A 78 -2.88 17.21 7.18
N PHE A 79 -3.07 16.44 6.11
CA PHE A 79 -2.92 16.93 4.74
C PHE A 79 -3.83 18.12 4.43
N ASP A 80 -5.09 18.12 4.92
CA ASP A 80 -6.00 19.27 4.75
C ASP A 80 -5.48 20.53 5.43
N SER A 81 -4.84 20.37 6.59
CA SER A 81 -4.23 21.51 7.32
C SER A 81 -2.98 22.02 6.58
N PHE A 82 -2.17 21.10 6.04
CA PHE A 82 -1.04 21.44 5.17
C PHE A 82 -1.50 22.23 3.92
N LEU A 83 -2.58 21.80 3.27
CA LEU A 83 -3.17 22.52 2.13
C LEU A 83 -3.72 23.91 2.53
N HIS A 84 -4.15 24.10 3.77
CA HIS A 84 -4.57 25.42 4.23
C HIS A 84 -3.37 26.34 4.52
N ASP A 85 -2.35 25.82 5.20
CA ASP A 85 -1.30 26.63 5.81
C ASP A 85 -0.10 26.88 4.88
N ARG A 86 0.24 25.91 4.02
CA ARG A 86 1.53 25.89 3.29
C ARG A 86 1.41 25.85 1.78
N LEU A 87 0.19 25.76 1.27
CA LEU A 87 -0.08 25.64 -0.16
C LEU A 87 0.47 26.82 -0.98
N ALA A 88 0.48 28.03 -0.43
CA ALA A 88 1.01 29.23 -1.10
C ALA A 88 2.55 29.27 -1.23
N ALA A 89 3.27 28.39 -0.52
CA ALA A 89 4.73 28.31 -0.60
C ALA A 89 5.21 27.33 -1.69
N LEU A 90 4.30 26.53 -2.26
CA LEU A 90 4.59 25.59 -3.34
C LEU A 90 4.72 26.31 -4.67
N ASP A 91 5.50 25.73 -5.59
CA ASP A 91 5.48 26.19 -6.98
C ASP A 91 4.12 25.86 -7.64
N SER A 92 3.87 26.38 -8.84
CA SER A 92 2.57 26.23 -9.51
C SER A 92 2.20 24.77 -9.83
N THR A 93 3.19 23.91 -10.11
CA THR A 93 2.98 22.51 -10.45
C THR A 93 2.70 21.70 -9.19
N GLU A 94 3.53 21.87 -8.17
CA GLU A 94 3.38 21.26 -6.85
C GLU A 94 2.05 21.67 -6.20
N HIS A 95 1.66 22.93 -6.36
CA HIS A 95 0.38 23.46 -5.88
C HIS A 95 -0.83 22.73 -6.50
N ASP A 96 -0.84 22.54 -7.82
CA ASP A 96 -1.93 21.84 -8.51
C ASP A 96 -1.98 20.35 -8.11
N VAL A 97 -0.83 19.70 -8.04
CA VAL A 97 -0.73 18.30 -7.60
C VAL A 97 -1.18 18.14 -6.15
N ALA A 98 -0.74 19.02 -5.24
CA ALA A 98 -1.14 18.97 -3.83
C ALA A 98 -2.65 19.10 -3.66
N ARG A 99 -3.31 20.00 -4.41
CA ARG A 99 -4.78 20.12 -4.39
C ARG A 99 -5.46 18.82 -4.78
N ARG A 100 -5.04 18.21 -5.89
CA ARG A 100 -5.63 16.94 -6.38
C ARG A 100 -5.37 15.77 -5.43
N MET A 101 -4.19 15.74 -4.79
CA MET A 101 -3.89 14.78 -3.72
C MET A 101 -4.83 14.93 -2.51
N GLY A 102 -5.45 16.11 -2.31
CA GLY A 102 -6.47 16.32 -1.28
C GLY A 102 -7.70 15.43 -1.48
N ASP A 103 -8.02 15.07 -2.72
CA ASP A 103 -9.14 14.19 -3.08
C ASP A 103 -8.71 12.73 -3.24
N ALA A 104 -7.48 12.39 -2.84
CA ALA A 104 -6.96 11.04 -2.94
C ALA A 104 -7.75 10.05 -2.09
N PHE A 105 -7.97 8.85 -2.62
CA PHE A 105 -8.74 7.79 -1.98
C PHE A 105 -7.97 6.47 -2.04
N ALA A 106 -8.11 5.66 -1.00
CA ALA A 106 -7.60 4.30 -0.97
C ALA A 106 -8.67 3.33 -1.49
N SER A 107 -8.27 2.37 -2.31
CA SER A 107 -9.14 1.26 -2.73
C SER A 107 -8.36 -0.03 -2.94
N ILE A 108 -9.10 -1.10 -3.23
CA ILE A 108 -8.57 -2.37 -3.70
C ILE A 108 -8.84 -2.45 -5.20
N PHE A 109 -7.79 -2.67 -5.98
CA PHE A 109 -7.83 -2.71 -7.43
C PHE A 109 -7.41 -4.06 -7.96
N ARG A 110 -7.94 -4.44 -9.12
CA ARG A 110 -7.42 -5.53 -9.94
C ARG A 110 -6.79 -4.94 -11.19
N VAL A 111 -5.60 -5.41 -11.53
CA VAL A 111 -4.95 -5.07 -12.81
C VAL A 111 -5.71 -5.78 -13.92
N ALA A 112 -6.41 -5.02 -14.75
CA ALA A 112 -7.26 -5.56 -15.81
C ALA A 112 -6.48 -5.83 -17.10
N GLU A 113 -5.69 -4.86 -17.56
CA GLU A 113 -4.80 -5.03 -18.72
C GLU A 113 -3.81 -3.86 -18.78
N ARG A 114 -2.81 -3.96 -19.66
CA ARG A 114 -1.96 -2.82 -19.99
C ARG A 114 -2.74 -1.82 -20.85
N HIS A 115 -2.57 -0.54 -20.57
CA HIS A 115 -3.12 0.51 -21.42
C HIS A 115 -2.36 0.56 -22.75
N ALA A 116 -3.03 0.80 -23.87
CA ALA A 116 -2.42 0.70 -25.21
C ALA A 116 -1.23 1.68 -25.43
N GLN A 117 -1.26 2.82 -24.73
CA GLN A 117 -0.24 3.87 -24.83
C GLN A 117 0.77 3.83 -23.67
N ALA A 118 0.32 3.90 -22.41
CA ALA A 118 1.17 3.82 -21.23
C ALA A 118 0.35 3.51 -19.96
N GLY A 119 0.93 2.77 -19.02
CA GLY A 119 0.29 2.44 -17.75
C GLY A 119 -0.65 1.23 -17.82
N LEU A 120 -1.60 1.18 -16.90
CA LEU A 120 -2.49 0.04 -16.65
C LEU A 120 -3.95 0.49 -16.58
N TRP A 121 -4.85 -0.38 -17.03
CA TRP A 121 -6.25 -0.30 -16.66
C TRP A 121 -6.46 -1.05 -15.35
N LEU A 122 -7.07 -0.38 -14.37
CA LEU A 122 -7.46 -0.94 -13.09
C LEU A 122 -8.98 -1.08 -13.01
N GLU A 123 -9.46 -2.18 -12.43
CA GLU A 123 -10.83 -2.33 -11.96
C GLU A 123 -10.87 -2.05 -10.45
N ASP A 124 -11.72 -1.11 -10.03
CA ASP A 124 -11.93 -0.80 -8.62
C ASP A 124 -12.89 -1.84 -8.00
N LEU A 125 -12.34 -2.74 -7.18
CA LEU A 125 -13.12 -3.82 -6.56
C LEU A 125 -14.07 -3.32 -5.47
N MET A 126 -13.88 -2.09 -5.00
CA MET A 126 -14.74 -1.45 -3.99
C MET A 126 -15.86 -0.62 -4.62
N ALA A 127 -15.76 -0.29 -5.91
CA ALA A 127 -16.74 0.52 -6.63
C ALA A 127 -17.13 -0.16 -7.95
N ALA A 128 -18.24 -0.92 -7.91
CA ALA A 128 -18.69 -1.74 -9.04
C ALA A 128 -18.75 -0.95 -10.36
N GLY A 129 -18.11 -1.49 -11.40
CA GLY A 129 -18.08 -0.91 -12.75
C GLY A 129 -17.13 0.27 -12.93
N ARG A 130 -16.41 0.70 -11.88
CA ARG A 130 -15.43 1.78 -11.99
C ARG A 130 -14.10 1.23 -12.52
N ARG A 131 -13.68 1.75 -13.66
CA ARG A 131 -12.41 1.42 -14.31
C ARG A 131 -11.54 2.67 -14.39
N LEU A 132 -10.28 2.55 -14.00
CA LEU A 132 -9.34 3.67 -13.88
C LEU A 132 -8.11 3.44 -14.75
N TRP A 133 -7.69 4.47 -15.47
CA TRP A 133 -6.39 4.48 -16.14
C TRP A 133 -5.33 4.93 -15.12
N LEU A 134 -4.46 4.02 -14.69
CA LEU A 134 -3.30 4.32 -13.85
C LEU A 134 -2.06 4.51 -14.73
N VAL A 135 -1.28 5.56 -14.48
CA VAL A 135 0.09 5.66 -14.98
C VAL A 135 1.06 5.50 -13.81
N ASP A 136 1.82 4.40 -13.85
CA ASP A 136 2.93 4.11 -12.95
C ASP A 136 3.95 3.25 -13.71
N GLU A 137 5.15 3.77 -13.95
CA GLU A 137 6.18 3.07 -14.77
C GLU A 137 6.67 1.77 -14.10
N GLY A 138 6.71 1.72 -12.76
CA GLY A 138 7.18 0.54 -12.02
C GLY A 138 6.15 -0.57 -12.01
N LEU A 139 4.89 -0.23 -11.74
CA LEU A 139 3.80 -1.20 -11.76
C LEU A 139 3.47 -1.65 -13.18
N GLU A 140 3.52 -0.78 -14.19
CA GLU A 140 3.37 -1.17 -15.60
C GLU A 140 4.42 -2.23 -16.02
N ALA A 141 5.66 -2.08 -15.53
CA ALA A 141 6.75 -3.00 -15.85
C ALA A 141 6.62 -4.36 -15.16
N SER A 142 6.06 -4.40 -13.95
CA SER A 142 6.11 -5.57 -13.06
C SER A 142 4.77 -6.30 -12.87
N ALA A 143 3.64 -5.60 -12.99
CA ALA A 143 2.34 -6.17 -12.70
C ALA A 143 1.88 -7.17 -13.77
N SER A 144 1.33 -8.29 -13.29
CA SER A 144 0.62 -9.25 -14.11
C SER A 144 -0.87 -8.91 -14.18
N GLU A 145 -1.53 -9.33 -15.27
CA GLU A 145 -2.98 -9.28 -15.37
C GLU A 145 -3.63 -10.12 -14.27
N GLY A 146 -4.68 -9.59 -13.65
CA GLY A 146 -5.38 -10.23 -12.53
C GLY A 146 -4.76 -9.97 -11.16
N LEU A 147 -3.56 -9.37 -11.08
CA LEU A 147 -2.96 -8.99 -9.79
C LEU A 147 -3.90 -8.06 -9.01
N VAL A 148 -4.14 -8.39 -7.73
CA VAL A 148 -4.94 -7.58 -6.83
C VAL A 148 -4.02 -6.78 -5.92
N ILE A 149 -4.24 -5.47 -5.87
CA ILE A 149 -3.42 -4.52 -5.11
C ILE A 149 -4.27 -3.57 -4.29
N GLY A 150 -3.76 -3.16 -3.13
CA GLY A 150 -4.24 -2.04 -2.36
C GLY A 150 -3.32 -0.84 -2.58
N MET A 151 -3.89 0.32 -2.92
CA MET A 151 -3.13 1.55 -3.03
C MET A 151 -4.03 2.79 -2.92
N ARG A 152 -3.40 3.95 -2.72
CA ARG A 152 -4.07 5.25 -2.79
C ARG A 152 -3.86 5.90 -4.14
N LEU A 153 -4.95 6.39 -4.74
CA LEU A 153 -4.96 7.07 -6.03
C LEU A 153 -5.60 8.45 -5.94
N PHE A 154 -5.23 9.32 -6.88
CA PHE A 154 -5.91 10.59 -7.15
C PHE A 154 -5.98 10.85 -8.66
N GLU A 155 -6.86 11.76 -9.07
CA GLU A 155 -6.99 12.19 -10.45
C GLU A 155 -5.84 13.14 -10.84
N ALA A 156 -4.94 12.68 -11.71
CA ALA A 156 -3.78 13.42 -12.20
C ALA A 156 -4.05 14.07 -13.57
N GLY A 157 -5.33 14.28 -13.92
CA GLY A 157 -5.78 14.85 -15.19
C GLY A 157 -6.37 13.75 -16.07
N PRO A 158 -5.72 13.37 -17.18
CA PRO A 158 -6.26 12.33 -18.06
C PRO A 158 -6.13 10.91 -17.48
N PHE A 159 -5.30 10.72 -16.46
CA PHE A 159 -5.05 9.45 -15.79
C PHE A 159 -5.04 9.64 -14.26
N HIS A 160 -4.97 8.53 -13.54
CA HIS A 160 -4.75 8.48 -12.11
C HIS A 160 -3.27 8.23 -11.82
N ALA A 161 -2.80 8.74 -10.69
CA ALA A 161 -1.47 8.47 -10.16
C ALA A 161 -1.58 8.04 -8.69
N GLY A 162 -0.62 7.21 -8.26
CA GLY A 162 -0.50 6.75 -6.88
C GLY A 162 0.62 7.44 -6.12
N PHE A 163 0.67 7.22 -4.81
CA PHE A 163 1.72 7.80 -3.96
C PHE A 163 3.02 6.96 -3.98
N GLY A 164 2.96 5.75 -4.54
CA GLY A 164 4.09 4.81 -4.62
C GLY A 164 4.02 3.68 -3.61
N ILE A 165 3.03 3.70 -2.70
CA ILE A 165 2.77 2.62 -1.75
C ILE A 165 1.77 1.66 -2.38
N ILE A 166 2.22 0.41 -2.60
CA ILE A 166 1.44 -0.66 -3.22
C ILE A 166 1.60 -1.88 -2.32
N VAL A 167 0.48 -2.48 -1.94
CA VAL A 167 0.46 -3.71 -1.14
C VAL A 167 -0.40 -4.77 -1.81
N GLU A 168 -0.07 -6.04 -1.61
CA GLU A 168 -0.89 -7.17 -2.06
C GLU A 168 -1.78 -7.63 -0.89
N PRO A 169 -3.08 -7.30 -0.89
CA PRO A 169 -3.95 -7.64 0.22
C PRO A 169 -4.19 -9.15 0.30
N ARG A 170 -4.34 -9.65 1.52
CA ARG A 170 -4.77 -11.03 1.75
C ARG A 170 -6.17 -11.28 1.19
N ASP A 171 -6.39 -12.47 0.63
CA ASP A 171 -7.66 -12.85 -0.02
C ASP A 171 -8.88 -12.71 0.91
N ASP A 172 -8.71 -12.99 2.20
CA ASP A 172 -9.78 -12.86 3.19
C ASP A 172 -10.19 -11.39 3.38
N LEU A 173 -9.22 -10.48 3.54
CA LEU A 173 -9.48 -9.04 3.63
C LEU A 173 -10.18 -8.51 2.36
N VAL A 174 -9.73 -8.95 1.17
CA VAL A 174 -10.39 -8.61 -0.10
C VAL A 174 -11.84 -9.08 -0.10
N ALA A 175 -12.10 -10.34 0.24
CA ALA A 175 -13.45 -10.90 0.25
C ALA A 175 -14.38 -10.18 1.24
N PHE A 176 -13.89 -9.87 2.44
CA PHE A 176 -14.65 -9.14 3.45
C PHE A 176 -15.00 -7.71 3.00
N CYS A 177 -14.01 -6.97 2.49
CA CYS A 177 -14.18 -5.57 2.07
C CYS A 177 -15.08 -5.46 0.84
N THR A 178 -14.83 -6.25 -0.20
CA THR A 178 -15.62 -6.22 -1.45
C THR A 178 -17.06 -6.69 -1.20
N GLY A 179 -17.25 -7.72 -0.36
CA GLY A 179 -18.57 -8.18 0.04
C GLY A 179 -19.38 -7.12 0.78
N ALA A 180 -18.77 -6.38 1.71
CA ALA A 180 -19.41 -5.27 2.41
C ALA A 180 -19.74 -4.10 1.45
N ALA A 181 -18.78 -3.71 0.61
CA ALA A 181 -18.97 -2.64 -0.36
C ALA A 181 -20.11 -2.93 -1.34
N ALA A 182 -20.21 -4.16 -1.85
CA ALA A 182 -21.27 -4.58 -2.75
C ALA A 182 -22.69 -4.48 -2.14
N ARG A 183 -22.80 -4.57 -0.80
CA ARG A 183 -24.05 -4.40 -0.06
C ARG A 183 -24.31 -2.96 0.37
N GLY A 184 -23.37 -2.05 0.16
CA GLY A 184 -23.42 -0.69 0.71
C GLY A 184 -23.23 -0.65 2.23
N ASP A 185 -22.68 -1.70 2.82
CA ASP A 185 -22.43 -1.79 4.25
C ASP A 185 -21.19 -0.99 4.65
N ARG A 186 -21.08 -0.67 5.93
CA ARG A 186 -19.81 -0.20 6.51
C ARG A 186 -18.75 -1.29 6.34
N LEU A 187 -17.55 -0.89 5.90
CA LEU A 187 -16.43 -1.80 5.78
C LEU A 187 -16.06 -2.44 7.14
N PRO A 188 -15.76 -3.74 7.18
CA PRO A 188 -15.46 -4.49 8.40
C PRO A 188 -14.02 -4.24 8.90
N ILE A 189 -13.64 -2.95 8.96
CA ILE A 189 -12.30 -2.50 9.30
C ILE A 189 -12.37 -1.48 10.43
N ARG A 190 -11.36 -1.51 11.30
CA ARG A 190 -11.38 -0.74 12.55
C ARG A 190 -11.15 0.76 12.33
N HIS A 191 -10.21 1.09 11.45
CA HIS A 191 -9.72 2.45 11.27
C HIS A 191 -10.09 2.99 9.90
N SER A 192 -9.41 2.50 8.86
CA SER A 192 -9.66 2.83 7.46
C SER A 192 -9.09 1.76 6.55
N LEU A 193 -9.41 1.83 5.26
CA LEU A 193 -8.99 0.82 4.29
C LEU A 193 -7.47 0.81 4.14
N ALA A 194 -6.84 1.98 3.96
CA ALA A 194 -5.38 2.08 3.88
C ALA A 194 -4.70 1.49 5.12
N ALA A 195 -5.15 1.85 6.32
CA ALA A 195 -4.57 1.34 7.56
C ALA A 195 -4.72 -0.19 7.70
N ALA A 196 -5.85 -0.76 7.28
CA ALA A 196 -6.06 -2.21 7.31
C ALA A 196 -5.15 -2.94 6.30
N LEU A 197 -5.05 -2.42 5.07
CA LEU A 197 -4.19 -2.97 4.02
C LEU A 197 -2.71 -2.96 4.43
N TYR A 198 -2.24 -1.84 4.97
CA TYR A 198 -0.85 -1.69 5.38
C TYR A 198 -0.52 -2.51 6.63
N ALA A 199 -1.43 -2.59 7.62
CA ALA A 199 -1.21 -3.39 8.81
C ALA A 199 -1.02 -4.89 8.48
N ASP A 200 -1.82 -5.41 7.54
CA ASP A 200 -1.69 -6.79 7.07
C ASP A 200 -0.35 -7.02 6.35
N ASP A 201 0.08 -6.08 5.49
CA ASP A 201 1.37 -6.16 4.78
C ASP A 201 2.57 -6.11 5.75
N ILE A 202 2.54 -5.18 6.72
CA ILE A 202 3.56 -5.06 7.79
C ILE A 202 3.65 -6.35 8.60
N GLN A 203 2.51 -6.96 8.94
CA GLN A 203 2.49 -8.22 9.67
C GLN A 203 3.12 -9.36 8.85
N ALA A 204 2.82 -9.44 7.55
CA ALA A 204 3.40 -10.44 6.66
C ALA A 204 4.93 -10.29 6.53
N ARG A 205 5.43 -9.05 6.44
CA ARG A 205 6.88 -8.76 6.46
C ARG A 205 7.55 -9.21 7.74
N SER A 206 6.92 -8.94 8.87
CA SER A 206 7.44 -9.30 10.20
C SER A 206 7.58 -10.81 10.37
N LEU A 207 6.61 -11.59 9.88
CA LEU A 207 6.67 -13.06 9.91
C LEU A 207 7.80 -13.61 9.04
N THR A 208 8.05 -12.98 7.89
CA THR A 208 9.14 -13.38 6.98
C THR A 208 10.52 -13.18 7.62
N VAL A 209 10.71 -12.10 8.39
CA VAL A 209 11.97 -11.86 9.13
C VAL A 209 12.20 -12.94 10.18
N VAL A 210 11.16 -13.38 10.88
CA VAL A 210 11.25 -14.45 11.89
C VAL A 210 11.57 -15.81 11.23
N GLU A 211 11.05 -16.10 10.04
CA GLU A 211 11.36 -17.34 9.32
C GLU A 211 12.81 -17.38 8.79
N VAL A 212 13.41 -16.23 8.47
CA VAL A 212 14.82 -16.15 8.01
C VAL A 212 15.81 -16.25 9.17
N MET A 213 15.41 -15.88 10.38
CA MET A 213 16.21 -16.13 11.58
C MET A 213 16.07 -17.61 11.96
N ASP A 214 17.10 -18.42 11.73
CA ASP A 214 17.17 -19.80 12.24
C ASP A 214 16.83 -19.80 13.74
N ILE A 215 15.61 -20.20 14.10
CA ILE A 215 15.20 -20.28 15.50
C ILE A 215 16.10 -21.35 16.14
N PRO A 216 16.95 -20.99 17.12
CA PRO A 216 17.83 -21.95 17.73
C PRO A 216 17.02 -23.09 18.32
N GLU A 217 17.44 -24.33 18.10
CA GLU A 217 16.74 -25.56 18.55
C GLU A 217 16.41 -25.51 20.06
N ALA A 218 17.22 -24.79 20.84
CA ALA A 218 16.99 -24.52 22.26
C ALA A 218 15.73 -23.69 22.57
N VAL A 219 15.36 -22.74 21.70
CA VAL A 219 14.14 -21.93 21.86
C VAL A 219 12.91 -22.77 21.52
N VAL A 220 13.00 -23.60 20.48
CA VAL A 220 11.95 -24.58 20.12
C VAL A 220 11.75 -25.59 21.26
N GLU A 221 12.83 -26.12 21.84
CA GLU A 221 12.74 -27.02 23.00
C GLU A 221 12.14 -26.34 24.23
N ALA A 222 12.45 -25.07 24.48
CA ALA A 222 11.91 -24.32 25.60
C ALA A 222 10.40 -24.11 25.47
N LEU A 223 9.93 -23.71 24.28
CA LEU A 223 8.51 -23.55 23.97
C LEU A 223 7.75 -24.89 24.04
N MET A 224 8.37 -25.98 23.59
CA MET A 224 7.81 -27.34 23.68
C MET A 224 7.69 -27.83 25.14
N ARG A 225 8.62 -27.45 26.03
CA ARG A 225 8.51 -27.73 27.48
C ARG A 225 7.40 -26.91 28.13
N GLU A 226 7.24 -25.65 27.77
CA GLU A 226 6.15 -24.79 28.28
C GLU A 226 4.76 -25.27 27.83
N ALA A 227 4.65 -25.83 26.63
CA ALA A 227 3.41 -26.40 26.10
C ALA A 227 3.07 -27.80 26.67
N GLY A 228 3.88 -28.35 27.59
CA GLY A 228 3.59 -29.62 28.26
C GLY A 228 3.70 -30.86 27.36
N VAL A 229 4.44 -30.80 26.25
CA VAL A 229 4.60 -31.94 25.34
C VAL A 229 5.60 -32.95 25.96
N PRO A 230 5.25 -34.23 26.12
CA PRO A 230 6.14 -35.21 26.76
C PRO A 230 7.42 -35.43 25.94
N GLN A 231 8.59 -35.29 26.58
CA GLN A 231 9.87 -35.68 26.00
C GLN A 231 9.92 -37.20 25.78
N GLY A 232 9.89 -37.64 24.52
CA GLY A 232 10.06 -39.07 24.22
C GLY A 232 9.65 -39.54 22.82
N ALA A 233 9.05 -38.71 21.96
CA ALA A 233 8.78 -39.12 20.58
C ALA A 233 10.04 -38.93 19.71
N PRO A 234 10.59 -40.00 19.09
CA PRO A 234 11.75 -39.85 18.22
C PRO A 234 11.35 -39.04 16.99
N VAL A 235 12.06 -37.91 16.77
CA VAL A 235 11.98 -37.13 15.54
C VAL A 235 12.45 -38.03 14.39
N ALA A 236 11.50 -38.53 13.60
CA ALA A 236 11.79 -39.29 12.40
C ALA A 236 12.49 -38.37 11.40
N ARG A 237 13.81 -38.51 11.27
CA ARG A 237 14.59 -37.82 10.23
C ARG A 237 14.05 -38.23 8.86
N PRO A 238 13.73 -37.30 7.95
CA PRO A 238 13.41 -37.65 6.57
C PRO A 238 14.65 -38.31 5.94
N ARG A 239 14.47 -39.54 5.46
CA ARG A 239 15.49 -40.29 4.72
C ARG A 239 15.88 -39.48 3.47
N ARG A 240 17.10 -38.94 3.46
CA ARG A 240 17.76 -38.47 2.23
C ARG A 240 17.79 -39.62 1.21
N GLY A 241 16.99 -39.50 0.17
CA GLY A 241 17.06 -40.37 -1.00
C GLY A 241 18.45 -40.28 -1.62
N ARG A 242 19.22 -41.37 -1.51
CA ARG A 242 20.43 -41.57 -2.30
C ARG A 242 20.03 -41.66 -3.77
N ARG A 243 20.34 -40.62 -4.56
CA ARG A 243 20.53 -40.77 -6.00
C ARG A 243 21.68 -41.77 -6.22
N ARG A 244 21.39 -42.92 -6.83
CA ARG A 244 22.41 -43.80 -7.42
C ARG A 244 22.80 -43.23 -8.79
N PRO A 245 24.10 -43.27 -9.16
CA PRO A 245 24.53 -42.89 -10.50
C PRO A 245 24.44 -44.07 -11.48
N LYS A 246 24.27 -43.68 -12.75
CA LYS A 246 24.08 -44.46 -14.00
C LYS A 246 22.65 -44.88 -14.31
#